data_AF-A0A2V6DHU4-F1
#
_entry.id   AF-A0A2V6DHU4-F1
#
_cell.length_a   1.000
_cell.length_b   1.000
_cell.length_c   1.000
_cell.angle_alpha   90.00
_cell.angle_beta   90.00
_cell.angle_gamma   90.00
#
_symmetry.space_group_name_H-M   'P 1'
#
loop_
_entity.id
_entity.type
_entity.pdbx_description
1 polymer ?
#
loop_
_entity_poly.entity_id
_entity_poly.type
_entity_poly.pdbx_seq_one_letter_code
_entity_poly.pdbx_strand_id
1 'polypeptide(L)'
;QIYGAPFLARLLFVEIGATPADDLFLEVEYDGAINLRSTNEGNSPFAVLAATKKSAEQMIEFLRKQFRSGKNLAETLELALDSWLIGRLKADDAVPGEDEIRRQRSERLGNATISAAVLERNANMAVRYRAVEASELEPLITK
;
A
#
# COMPACT_ATOMS: atom_id res chain seq x y z
N GLN A 1 34.40 16.95 -12.72
CA GLN A 1 33.56 16.10 -11.85
C GLN A 1 32.12 16.31 -12.29
N ILE A 2 31.46 15.30 -12.85
CA ILE A 2 30.06 15.39 -13.28
C ILE A 2 29.22 15.13 -12.03
N TYR A 3 28.69 16.17 -11.40
CA TYR A 3 27.56 16.01 -10.47
C TYR A 3 26.33 15.73 -11.35
N GLY A 4 25.99 14.46 -11.53
CA GLY A 4 24.68 14.09 -12.08
C GLY A 4 23.59 14.64 -11.18
N ALA A 5 22.45 15.00 -11.76
CA ALA A 5 21.30 15.46 -10.98
C ALA A 5 20.95 14.42 -9.91
N PRO A 6 20.66 14.83 -8.66
CA PRO A 6 20.33 13.89 -7.59
C PRO A 6 19.08 13.08 -7.97
N PHE A 7 19.06 11.81 -7.57
CA PHE A 7 17.93 10.93 -7.80
C PHE A 7 16.76 11.36 -6.89
N LEU A 8 15.76 12.03 -7.48
CA LEU A 8 14.57 12.49 -6.76
C LEU A 8 13.50 11.40 -6.80
N ALA A 9 13.50 10.53 -5.80
CA ALA A 9 12.45 9.55 -5.60
C ALA A 9 12.03 9.47 -4.14
N ARG A 10 10.75 9.16 -3.92
CA ARG A 10 10.26 8.64 -2.64
C ARG A 10 10.18 7.13 -2.75
N LEU A 11 10.68 6.43 -1.75
CA LEU A 11 10.73 4.97 -1.73
C LEU A 11 9.96 4.42 -0.54
N LEU A 12 9.31 3.28 -0.73
CA LEU A 12 8.67 2.52 0.34
C LEU A 12 9.35 1.16 0.41
N PHE A 13 9.94 0.86 1.55
CA PHE A 13 10.54 -0.43 1.86
C PHE A 13 9.63 -1.21 2.79
N VAL A 14 9.63 -2.53 2.61
CA VAL A 14 8.93 -3.48 3.46
C VAL A 14 9.93 -4.53 3.90
N GLU A 15 9.99 -4.77 5.20
CA GLU A 15 10.83 -5.80 5.81
C GLU A 15 9.93 -6.78 6.57
N ILE A 16 10.21 -8.08 6.39
CA ILE A 16 9.53 -9.15 7.13
C ILE A 16 10.42 -9.57 8.29
N GLY A 17 9.95 -9.31 9.50
CA GLY A 17 10.65 -9.67 10.73
C GLY A 17 10.40 -11.13 11.14
N ALA A 18 10.93 -11.50 12.31
CA ALA A 18 10.76 -12.85 12.85
C ALA A 18 9.28 -13.20 13.10
N THR A 19 8.51 -12.24 13.62
CA THR A 19 7.06 -12.34 13.82
C THR A 19 6.31 -11.24 13.07
N PRO A 20 4.99 -11.38 12.82
CA PRO A 20 4.22 -10.32 12.18
C PRO A 20 4.25 -8.96 12.91
N ALA A 21 4.50 -8.96 14.22
CA ALA A 21 4.64 -7.73 15.00
C ALA A 21 5.96 -6.99 14.73
N ASP A 22 6.96 -7.71 14.20
CA ASP A 22 8.28 -7.18 13.85
C ASP A 22 8.34 -6.71 12.38
N ASP A 23 7.28 -6.88 11.60
CA ASP A 23 7.21 -6.41 10.22
C ASP A 23 7.30 -4.88 10.19
N LEU A 24 8.03 -4.35 9.21
CA LEU A 24 8.37 -2.94 9.17
C LEU A 24 8.13 -2.34 7.79
N PHE A 25 7.54 -1.14 7.80
CA PHE A 25 7.44 -0.28 6.63
C PHE A 25 8.31 0.96 6.84
N LEU A 26 9.18 1.26 5.87
CA LEU A 26 10.04 2.44 5.89
C LEU A 26 9.79 3.32 4.67
N GLU A 27 9.53 4.60 4.90
CA GLU A 27 9.42 5.61 3.85
C GLU A 27 10.74 6.39 3.75
N VAL A 28 11.28 6.53 2.54
CA VAL A 28 12.46 7.38 2.27
C VAL A 28 12.02 8.56 1.42
N GLU A 29 12.26 9.78 1.90
CA GLU A 29 11.91 11.03 1.24
C GLU A 29 13.01 11.52 0.27
N TYR A 30 12.71 12.56 -0.52
CA TYR A 30 13.59 13.07 -1.58
C TYR A 30 14.98 13.55 -1.10
N ASP A 31 15.08 13.96 0.16
CA ASP A 31 16.30 14.41 0.82
C ASP A 31 17.06 13.26 1.50
N GLY A 32 16.56 12.03 1.38
CA GLY A 32 17.08 10.85 2.04
C GLY A 32 16.61 10.67 3.48
N ALA A 33 15.68 11.51 3.97
CA ALA A 33 15.11 11.32 5.30
C ALA A 33 14.33 10.00 5.38
N ILE A 34 14.66 9.19 6.38
CA ILE A 34 14.03 7.89 6.63
C ILE A 34 12.95 8.08 7.71
N ASN A 35 11.72 7.72 7.37
CA ASN A 35 10.59 7.74 8.28
C ASN A 35 10.14 6.30 8.56
N LEU A 36 10.31 5.87 9.81
CA LEU A 36 9.74 4.62 10.30
C LEU A 36 8.29 4.89 10.70
N ARG A 37 7.36 4.08 10.20
CA ARG A 37 5.97 4.15 10.63
C ARG A 37 5.77 3.30 11.87
N SER A 38 5.83 3.93 13.04
CA SER A 38 5.46 3.32 14.32
C SER A 38 4.17 3.93 14.88
N THR A 39 3.34 3.11 15.51
CA THR A 39 2.23 3.54 16.36
C THR A 39 2.65 3.42 17.84
N ASN A 40 1.80 3.89 18.76
CA ASN A 40 2.04 3.72 20.20
C ASN A 40 2.11 2.24 20.65
N GLU A 41 1.67 1.31 19.80
CA GLU A 41 1.54 -0.11 20.09
C GLU A 41 2.57 -0.97 19.33
N GLY A 42 3.46 -0.36 18.53
CA GLY A 42 4.49 -1.07 17.76
C GLY A 42 4.67 -0.53 16.35
N ASN A 43 5.14 -1.37 15.42
CA ASN A 43 5.24 -1.01 14.01
C ASN A 43 3.86 -0.86 13.39
N SER A 44 3.68 0.14 12.52
CA SER A 44 2.44 0.30 11.79
C SER A 44 2.31 -0.80 10.75
N PRO A 45 1.14 -1.45 10.62
CA PRO A 45 0.96 -2.58 9.71
C PRO A 45 0.80 -2.16 8.23
N PHE A 46 0.91 -0.87 7.93
CA PHE A 46 0.81 -0.34 6.58
C PHE A 46 1.55 1.01 6.47
N ALA A 47 1.92 1.34 5.24
CA ALA A 47 2.42 2.65 4.85
C ALA A 47 1.95 2.96 3.42
N VAL A 48 1.95 4.24 3.07
CA VAL A 48 1.44 4.70 1.77
C VAL A 48 2.34 5.76 1.17
N LEU A 49 2.53 5.69 -0.15
CA LEU A 49 3.07 6.78 -0.94
C LEU A 49 1.99 7.28 -1.88
N ALA A 50 1.75 8.59 -1.86
CA ALA A 50 0.78 9.24 -2.73
C ALA A 50 1.39 10.51 -3.35
N ALA A 51 0.75 11.00 -4.41
CA ALA A 51 1.18 12.20 -5.14
C ALA A 51 1.18 13.47 -4.26
N THR A 52 0.30 13.53 -3.25
CA THR A 52 0.21 14.64 -2.32
C THR A 52 0.16 14.14 -0.88
N LYS A 53 0.58 14.99 0.07
CA LYS A 53 0.51 14.71 1.50
C LYS A 53 -0.94 14.45 1.96
N LYS A 54 -1.90 15.26 1.47
CA LYS A 54 -3.31 15.14 1.81
C LYS A 54 -3.92 13.81 1.33
N SER A 55 -3.58 13.37 0.12
CA SER A 55 -3.97 12.04 -0.38
C SER A 55 -3.39 10.92 0.50
N ALA A 56 -2.13 11.03 0.92
CA ALA A 56 -1.51 10.06 1.83
C ALA A 56 -2.20 10.03 3.20
N GLU A 57 -2.56 11.18 3.76
CA GLU A 57 -3.31 11.29 5.02
C GLU A 57 -4.68 10.61 4.91
N GLN A 58 -5.43 10.85 3.83
CA GLN A 58 -6.72 10.20 3.57
C GLN A 58 -6.60 8.68 3.45
N MET A 59 -5.58 8.19 2.74
CA MET A 59 -5.30 6.75 2.61
C MET A 59 -4.97 6.12 3.96
N ILE A 60 -4.15 6.79 4.78
CA ILE A 60 -3.79 6.32 6.13
C ILE A 60 -5.03 6.29 7.04
N GLU A 61 -5.86 7.32 7.02
CA GLU A 61 -7.09 7.35 7.82
C GLU A 61 -8.07 6.23 7.42
N PHE A 62 -8.21 5.98 6.12
CA PHE A 62 -9.01 4.86 5.62
C PHE A 62 -8.45 3.52 6.11
N LEU A 63 -7.14 3.29 5.94
CA LEU A 63 -6.49 2.06 6.37
C LEU A 63 -6.60 1.85 7.89
N ARG A 64 -6.46 2.91 8.71
CA ARG A 64 -6.68 2.82 10.16
C ARG A 64 -8.10 2.34 10.53
N LYS A 65 -9.11 2.79 9.78
CA LYS A 65 -10.50 2.40 10.03
C LYS A 65 -10.80 0.97 9.57
N GLN A 66 -10.23 0.56 8.43
CA GLN A 66 -10.61 -0.67 7.72
C GLN A 66 -9.67 -1.86 7.93
N PHE A 67 -8.41 -1.61 8.30
CA PHE A 67 -7.42 -2.66 8.52
C PHE A 67 -7.83 -3.55 9.70
N ARG A 68 -7.81 -4.86 9.46
CA ARG A 68 -7.99 -5.89 10.48
C ARG A 68 -6.93 -6.96 10.21
N SER A 69 -6.28 -7.44 11.27
CA SER A 69 -5.32 -8.54 11.19
C SER A 69 -6.01 -9.86 10.82
N GLY A 70 -5.25 -10.80 10.24
CA GLY A 70 -5.74 -12.17 9.98
C GLY A 70 -6.56 -12.33 8.69
N LYS A 71 -6.63 -11.29 7.85
CA LYS A 71 -7.22 -11.38 6.51
C LYS A 71 -6.40 -12.27 5.58
N ASN A 72 -7.07 -12.94 4.65
CA ASN A 72 -6.38 -13.67 3.60
C ASN A 72 -5.78 -12.73 2.53
N LEU A 73 -5.05 -13.28 1.57
CA LEU A 73 -4.39 -12.49 0.52
C LEU A 73 -5.41 -11.71 -0.32
N ALA A 74 -6.50 -12.33 -0.76
CA ALA A 74 -7.50 -11.68 -1.59
C ALA A 74 -8.16 -10.49 -0.86
N GLU A 75 -8.56 -10.67 0.40
CA GLU A 75 -9.13 -9.60 1.22
C GLU A 75 -8.13 -8.46 1.49
N THR A 76 -6.86 -8.79 1.63
CA THR A 76 -5.78 -7.80 1.79
C THR A 76 -5.56 -7.00 0.51
N LEU A 77 -5.56 -7.67 -0.65
CA LEU A 77 -5.45 -7.03 -1.96
C LEU A 77 -6.67 -6.14 -2.25
N GLU A 78 -7.89 -6.55 -1.89
CA GLU A 78 -9.08 -5.70 -2.00
C GLU A 78 -8.92 -4.41 -1.19
N LEU A 79 -8.47 -4.52 0.07
CA LEU A 79 -8.23 -3.35 0.92
C LEU A 79 -7.13 -2.44 0.36
N ALA A 80 -6.06 -3.01 -0.19
CA ALA A 80 -4.98 -2.27 -0.82
C ALA A 80 -5.46 -1.52 -2.08
N LEU A 81 -6.31 -2.14 -2.89
CA LEU A 81 -6.93 -1.53 -4.07
C LEU A 81 -7.89 -0.40 -3.69
N ASP A 82 -8.69 -0.57 -2.64
CA ASP A 82 -9.57 0.49 -2.12
C ASP A 82 -8.75 1.70 -1.64
N SER A 83 -7.66 1.44 -0.91
CA SER A 83 -6.73 2.49 -0.48
C SER A 83 -6.08 3.18 -1.68
N TRP A 84 -5.63 2.42 -2.69
CA TRP A 84 -5.07 2.97 -3.93
C TRP A 84 -6.06 3.87 -4.67
N LEU A 85 -7.34 3.49 -4.73
CA LEU A 85 -8.39 4.31 -5.33
C LEU A 85 -8.54 5.64 -4.59
N ILE A 86 -8.52 5.64 -3.25
CA ILE A 86 -8.57 6.85 -2.43
C ILE A 86 -7.38 7.76 -2.74
N GLY A 87 -6.19 7.20 -2.90
CA GLY A 87 -4.99 7.94 -3.29
C GLY A 87 -5.08 8.61 -4.67
N ARG A 88 -6.02 8.17 -5.51
CA ARG A 88 -6.29 8.71 -6.86
C ARG A 88 -7.40 9.76 -6.89
N LEU A 89 -8.13 9.95 -5.79
CA LEU A 89 -9.09 11.03 -5.68
C LEU A 89 -8.38 12.39 -5.68
N LYS A 90 -9.08 13.45 -6.07
CA LYS A 90 -8.50 14.79 -5.87
C LYS A 90 -8.41 15.02 -4.37
N ALA A 91 -7.33 15.68 -3.95
CA ALA A 91 -7.05 15.84 -2.52
C ALA A 91 -8.19 16.53 -1.74
N ASP A 92 -9.04 17.32 -2.40
CA ASP A 92 -10.19 18.00 -1.79
C ASP A 92 -11.50 17.21 -1.83
N ASP A 93 -11.53 16.09 -2.54
CA ASP A 93 -12.71 15.23 -2.58
C ASP A 93 -12.88 14.51 -1.24
N ALA A 94 -14.12 14.40 -0.80
CA ALA A 94 -14.45 13.57 0.36
C ALA A 94 -14.19 12.09 0.02
N VAL A 95 -13.64 11.35 0.99
CA VAL A 95 -13.49 9.89 0.86
C VAL A 95 -14.91 9.29 0.75
N PRO A 96 -15.24 8.57 -0.33
CA PRO A 96 -16.58 8.01 -0.51
C PRO A 96 -16.89 6.91 0.51
N GLY A 97 -18.17 6.57 0.65
CA GLY A 97 -18.60 5.40 1.41
C GLY A 97 -18.14 4.09 0.75
N GLU A 98 -18.16 2.98 1.50
CA GLU A 98 -17.64 1.68 1.04
C GLU A 98 -18.27 1.17 -0.26
N ASP A 99 -19.59 1.31 -0.41
CA ASP A 99 -20.29 0.87 -1.63
C ASP A 99 -19.86 1.69 -2.86
N GLU A 100 -19.63 2.98 -2.67
CA GLU A 100 -19.19 3.88 -3.73
C GLU A 100 -17.72 3.65 -4.09
N ILE A 101 -16.87 3.33 -3.11
CA ILE A 101 -15.48 2.87 -3.34
C ILE A 101 -15.50 1.62 -4.23
N ARG A 102 -16.31 0.61 -3.90
CA ARG A 102 -16.41 -0.63 -4.69
C ARG A 102 -16.87 -0.36 -6.12
N ARG A 103 -17.89 0.48 -6.31
CA ARG A 103 -18.39 0.86 -7.63
C ARG A 103 -17.31 1.57 -8.46
N GLN A 104 -16.69 2.60 -7.89
CA GLN A 104 -15.65 3.37 -8.59
C GLN A 104 -14.40 2.53 -8.88
N ARG A 105 -14.11 1.55 -8.01
CA ARG A 105 -13.01 0.61 -8.22
C ARG A 105 -13.22 -0.16 -9.51
N SER A 106 -14.34 -0.86 -9.68
CA SER A 106 -14.61 -1.64 -10.89
C SER A 106 -14.59 -0.76 -12.17
N GLU A 107 -15.11 0.47 -12.10
CA GLU A 107 -15.10 1.41 -13.23
C GLU A 107 -13.70 1.92 -13.60
N ARG A 108 -12.86 2.24 -12.60
CA ARG A 108 -11.55 2.86 -12.84
C ARG A 108 -10.43 1.85 -13.05
N LEU A 109 -10.56 0.65 -12.50
CA LEU A 109 -9.57 -0.42 -12.66
C LEU A 109 -9.46 -0.89 -14.12
N GLY A 110 -10.56 -0.86 -14.89
CA GLY A 110 -10.54 -1.25 -16.30
C GLY A 110 -9.62 -0.43 -17.20
N ASN A 111 -9.24 0.79 -16.78
CA ASN A 111 -8.33 1.69 -17.52
C ASN A 111 -7.01 1.96 -16.78
N ALA A 112 -6.76 1.28 -15.67
CA ALA A 112 -5.57 1.49 -14.85
C ALA A 112 -4.53 0.38 -15.08
N THR A 113 -3.25 0.73 -14.89
CA THR A 113 -2.18 -0.28 -14.77
C THR A 113 -1.84 -0.43 -13.30
N ILE A 114 -1.98 -1.65 -12.77
CA ILE A 114 -1.68 -1.97 -11.38
C ILE A 114 -0.67 -3.09 -11.35
N SER A 115 0.26 -2.99 -10.42
CA SER A 115 1.20 -4.04 -10.08
C SER A 115 1.13 -4.24 -8.57
N ALA A 116 1.16 -5.50 -8.17
CA ALA A 116 1.16 -5.89 -6.77
C ALA A 116 2.24 -6.96 -6.56
N ALA A 117 2.75 -7.02 -5.35
CA ALA A 117 3.70 -8.03 -4.93
C ALA A 117 3.49 -8.36 -3.47
N VAL A 118 3.91 -9.55 -3.07
CA VAL A 118 3.84 -10.04 -1.70
C VAL A 118 5.22 -10.46 -1.23
N LEU A 119 5.46 -10.25 0.06
CA LEU A 119 6.56 -10.88 0.78
C LEU A 119 5.98 -12.05 1.59
N GLU A 120 6.36 -13.27 1.26
CA GLU A 120 5.82 -14.47 1.87
C GLU A 120 6.70 -14.93 3.03
N ARG A 121 6.09 -15.00 4.22
CA ARG A 121 6.67 -15.64 5.41
C ARG A 121 6.38 -17.14 5.37
N ASN A 122 7.42 -17.96 5.48
CA ASN A 122 7.30 -19.41 5.66
C ASN A 122 8.25 -19.83 6.79
N ALA A 123 7.74 -20.56 7.79
CA ALA A 123 8.53 -20.96 8.96
C ALA A 123 9.79 -21.76 8.63
N ASN A 124 9.82 -22.43 7.48
CA ASN A 124 10.90 -23.34 7.08
C ASN A 124 11.74 -22.81 5.91
N MET A 125 11.49 -21.58 5.44
CA MET A 125 12.17 -21.03 4.27
C MET A 125 12.50 -19.55 4.46
N ALA A 126 13.52 -19.06 3.75
CA ALA A 126 13.78 -17.63 3.66
C ALA A 126 12.56 -16.88 3.10
N VAL A 127 12.36 -15.63 3.54
CA VAL A 127 11.31 -14.74 3.03
C VAL A 127 11.47 -14.59 1.52
N ARG A 128 10.36 -14.66 0.79
CA ARG A 128 10.34 -14.59 -0.67
C ARG A 128 9.51 -13.43 -1.16
N TYR A 129 10.08 -12.67 -2.08
CA TYR A 129 9.33 -11.77 -2.94
C TYR A 129 8.64 -12.56 -4.04
N ARG A 130 7.36 -12.28 -4.26
CA ARG A 130 6.58 -12.80 -5.38
C ARG A 130 5.73 -11.69 -5.97
N ALA A 131 5.83 -11.50 -7.29
CA ALA A 131 4.88 -10.65 -8.00
C ALA A 131 3.51 -11.34 -8.02
N VAL A 132 2.45 -10.56 -7.79
CA VAL A 132 1.08 -11.06 -7.92
C VAL A 132 0.73 -11.09 -9.40
N GLU A 133 0.30 -12.25 -9.89
CA GLU A 133 0.01 -12.43 -11.30
C GLU A 133 -1.34 -11.77 -11.68
N ALA A 134 -1.50 -11.43 -12.97
CA ALA A 134 -2.73 -10.80 -13.45
C ALA A 134 -3.98 -11.64 -13.13
N SER A 135 -3.89 -12.96 -13.25
CA SER A 135 -4.97 -13.89 -12.93
C SER A 135 -5.39 -13.88 -11.45
N GLU A 136 -4.50 -13.48 -10.53
CA GLU A 136 -4.84 -13.33 -9.10
C GLU A 136 -5.54 -11.98 -8.83
N LEU A 137 -5.29 -10.96 -9.66
CA LEU A 137 -5.90 -9.63 -9.56
C LEU A 137 -7.24 -9.54 -10.31
N GLU A 138 -7.39 -10.27 -11.42
CA GLU A 138 -8.60 -10.28 -12.27
C GLU A 138 -9.91 -10.41 -11.47
N PRO A 139 -10.06 -11.38 -10.54
CA PRO A 139 -11.28 -11.54 -9.76
C PRO A 139 -11.62 -10.34 -8.86
N LEU A 140 -10.64 -9.48 -8.56
CA LEU A 140 -10.81 -8.28 -7.74
C LEU A 140 -11.24 -7.06 -8.56
N ILE A 141 -10.97 -7.09 -9.87
CA ILE A 141 -11.27 -6.01 -10.83
C ILE A 141 -12.68 -6.15 -11.40
N THR A 142 -13.12 -7.38 -11.70
CA THR A 142 -14.38 -7.66 -12.41
C THR A 142 -15.61 -7.87 -11.52
N LYS A 143 -15.53 -7.54 -10.22
CA LYS A 143 -16.67 -7.66 -9.30
C LYS A 143 -17.68 -6.52 -9.46
#